data_AF-A0A131Y033-F1
#
_entry.id   AF-A0A131Y033-F1
#
_cell.length_a   1.000
_cell.length_b   1.000
_cell.length_c   1.000
_cell.angle_alpha   90.00
_cell.angle_beta   90.00
_cell.angle_gamma   90.00
#
_symmetry.space_group_name_H-M   'P 1'
#
loop_
_entity.id
_entity.type
_entity.pdbx_description
1 polymer ?
#
loop_
_entity_poly.entity_id
_entity_poly.type
_entity_poly.pdbx_seq_one_letter_code
_entity_poly.pdbx_strand_id
1 'polypeptide(L)'
;VESLRHTFQADWVDYMDEITSLYGAKPDLWRMFWRDNSLFWKCFWEPCLPYQYRLQGPHTWSGARDAMMSMRTRLKGPLDTRKMPPSSSCKNSKLRKGIPTFLWVFGAAALLVYLASLLF
;
A
#
# COMPACT_ATOMS: atom_id res chain seq x y z
N VAL A 1 -31.28 -5.04 -3.79
CA VAL A 1 -32.30 -3.98 -3.92
C VAL A 1 -32.60 -3.84 -5.40
N GLU A 2 -33.77 -4.27 -5.83
CA GLU A 2 -34.21 -4.22 -7.24
C GLU A 2 -34.69 -2.78 -7.55
N SER A 3 -33.82 -1.95 -8.13
CA SER A 3 -34.19 -0.63 -8.64
C SER A 3 -33.62 -0.44 -10.05
N LEU A 4 -34.36 0.20 -10.95
CA LEU A 4 -33.93 0.48 -12.35
C LEU A 4 -32.60 1.24 -12.46
N ARG A 5 -32.13 1.86 -11.37
CA ARG A 5 -30.85 2.58 -11.31
C ARG A 5 -29.65 1.66 -11.10
N HIS A 6 -29.86 0.44 -10.58
CA HIS A 6 -28.78 -0.51 -10.30
C HIS A 6 -28.39 -1.36 -11.51
N THR A 7 -29.11 -1.27 -12.64
CA THR A 7 -28.85 -2.08 -13.85
C THR A 7 -27.45 -1.87 -14.45
N PHE A 8 -26.84 -0.69 -14.25
CA PHE A 8 -25.49 -0.36 -14.74
C PHE A 8 -24.47 -0.10 -13.62
N GLN A 9 -24.81 -0.38 -12.36
CA GLN A 9 -23.90 -0.11 -11.26
C GLN A 9 -22.80 -1.17 -11.23
N ALA A 10 -21.54 -0.73 -11.35
CA ALA A 10 -20.36 -1.56 -11.22
C ALA A 10 -19.37 -0.90 -10.26
N ASP A 11 -18.66 -1.73 -9.49
CA ASP A 11 -17.60 -1.28 -8.61
C ASP A 11 -16.38 -0.89 -9.45
N TRP A 12 -15.89 0.33 -9.25
CA TRP A 12 -14.90 0.92 -10.15
C TRP A 12 -13.60 0.12 -10.22
N VAL A 13 -13.10 -0.37 -9.09
CA VAL A 13 -11.83 -1.14 -9.05
C VAL A 13 -12.00 -2.45 -9.80
N ASP A 14 -13.05 -3.21 -9.51
CA ASP A 14 -13.28 -4.52 -10.13
C ASP A 14 -13.52 -4.40 -11.63
N TYR A 15 -14.31 -3.40 -12.04
CA TYR A 15 -14.58 -3.12 -13.45
C TYR A 15 -13.30 -2.74 -14.22
N MET A 16 -12.48 -1.87 -13.65
CA MET A 16 -11.22 -1.46 -14.28
C MET A 16 -10.22 -2.61 -14.33
N ASP A 17 -10.16 -3.44 -13.29
CA ASP A 17 -9.31 -4.62 -13.25
C ASP A 17 -9.73 -5.68 -14.27
N GLU A 18 -11.03 -5.90 -14.47
CA GLU A 18 -11.55 -6.81 -15.50
C GLU A 18 -11.13 -6.33 -16.90
N ILE A 19 -11.41 -5.06 -17.20
CA ILE A 19 -11.07 -4.44 -18.49
C ILE A 19 -9.55 -4.49 -18.73
N THR A 20 -8.74 -4.10 -17.74
CA THR A 20 -7.28 -4.05 -17.87
C THR A 20 -6.64 -5.43 -17.92
N SER A 21 -7.30 -6.44 -17.37
CA SER A 21 -6.88 -7.83 -17.52
C SER A 21 -7.04 -8.32 -18.96
N LEU A 22 -8.06 -7.87 -19.70
CA LEU A 22 -8.29 -8.30 -21.09
C LEU A 22 -7.15 -7.92 -22.04
N TYR A 23 -6.50 -6.79 -21.81
CA TYR A 23 -5.36 -6.32 -22.62
C TYR A 23 -4.01 -6.35 -21.87
N GLY A 24 -3.96 -6.97 -20.69
CA GLY A 24 -2.72 -7.20 -19.94
C GLY A 24 -2.08 -5.94 -19.34
N ALA A 25 -2.85 -4.89 -19.06
CA ALA A 25 -2.35 -3.69 -18.37
C ALA A 25 -2.59 -3.70 -16.85
N LYS A 26 -3.35 -4.67 -16.34
CA LYS A 26 -3.55 -4.88 -14.90
C LYS A 26 -2.19 -5.05 -14.22
N PRO A 27 -1.82 -4.27 -13.20
CA PRO A 27 -0.51 -4.36 -12.55
C PRO A 27 -0.34 -5.67 -11.76
N ASP A 28 0.68 -6.45 -12.10
CA ASP A 28 1.04 -7.68 -11.39
C ASP A 28 1.75 -7.34 -10.08
N LEU A 29 0.97 -7.18 -9.00
CA LEU A 29 1.49 -6.80 -7.69
C LEU A 29 2.63 -7.71 -7.22
N TRP A 30 2.52 -9.03 -7.42
CA TRP A 30 3.57 -9.98 -7.03
C TRP A 30 4.87 -9.76 -7.81
N ARG A 31 4.79 -9.60 -9.14
CA ARG A 31 5.96 -9.35 -9.99
C ARG A 31 6.56 -7.96 -9.72
N MET A 32 5.72 -6.99 -9.35
CA MET A 32 6.13 -5.65 -8.98
C MET A 32 6.85 -5.64 -7.63
N PHE A 33 6.41 -6.44 -6.65
CA PHE A 33 7.07 -6.55 -5.36
C PHE A 33 8.56 -6.93 -5.48
N TRP A 34 8.87 -7.87 -6.36
CA TRP A 34 10.25 -8.30 -6.60
C TRP A 34 11.10 -7.30 -7.40
N ARG A 35 10.49 -6.50 -8.28
CA ARG A 35 11.21 -5.54 -9.14
C ARG A 35 11.35 -4.15 -8.53
N ASP A 36 10.25 -3.61 -8.00
CA ASP A 36 10.17 -2.28 -7.41
C ASP A 36 9.26 -2.29 -6.18
N ASN A 37 9.86 -2.54 -5.02
CA ASN A 37 9.16 -2.59 -3.73
C ASN A 37 8.49 -1.25 -3.38
N SER A 38 9.06 -0.12 -3.81
CA SER A 38 8.58 1.21 -3.48
C SER A 38 7.28 1.53 -4.22
N LEU A 39 7.22 1.10 -5.47
CA LEU A 39 6.03 1.20 -6.31
C LEU A 39 4.94 0.23 -5.82
N PHE A 40 5.33 -0.99 -5.42
CA PHE A 40 4.40 -1.97 -4.86
C PHE A 40 3.67 -1.43 -3.62
N TRP A 41 4.41 -0.92 -2.64
CA TRP A 41 3.79 -0.42 -1.41
C TRP A 41 2.85 0.76 -1.68
N LYS A 42 3.15 1.59 -2.69
CA LYS A 42 2.23 2.63 -3.14
C LYS A 42 0.98 2.04 -3.79
N CYS A 43 1.11 1.11 -4.73
CA CYS A 43 -0.07 0.48 -5.33
C CYS A 43 -0.96 -0.25 -4.30
N PHE A 44 -0.35 -0.84 -3.26
CA PHE A 44 -1.06 -1.64 -2.26
C PHE A 44 -1.71 -0.80 -1.15
N TRP A 45 -1.03 0.25 -0.65
CA TRP A 45 -1.53 1.07 0.46
C TRP A 45 -2.05 2.45 0.06
N GLU A 46 -1.59 3.02 -1.04
CA GLU A 46 -2.15 4.27 -1.54
C GLU A 46 -3.46 3.99 -2.31
N PRO A 47 -4.34 5.00 -2.42
CA PRO A 47 -5.54 4.87 -3.24
C PRO A 47 -5.22 4.41 -4.66
N CYS A 48 -6.12 3.60 -5.23
CA CYS A 48 -6.00 3.12 -6.60
C CYS A 48 -6.08 4.31 -7.57
N LEU A 49 -4.97 4.61 -8.24
CA LEU A 49 -4.88 5.69 -9.22
C LEU A 49 -5.01 5.15 -10.64
N PRO A 50 -5.63 5.90 -11.55
CA PRO A 50 -5.69 5.51 -12.96
C PRO A 50 -4.30 5.42 -13.62
N TYR A 51 -3.26 6.01 -13.02
CA TYR A 51 -1.88 5.88 -13.49
C TYR A 51 -1.34 4.45 -13.38
N GLN A 52 -1.87 3.63 -12.47
CA GLN A 52 -1.43 2.25 -12.23
C GLN A 52 -1.63 1.38 -13.48
N TYR A 53 -2.74 1.59 -14.19
CA TYR A 53 -3.08 0.88 -15.43
C TYR A 53 -2.25 1.31 -16.65
N ARG A 54 -1.34 2.28 -16.51
CA ARG A 54 -0.38 2.67 -17.56
C ARG A 54 1.06 2.31 -17.23
N LEU A 55 1.29 1.58 -16.14
CA LEU A 55 2.60 1.08 -15.74
C LEU A 55 3.06 -0.12 -16.59
N GLN A 56 2.11 -0.94 -17.05
CA GLN A 56 2.37 -2.10 -17.89
C GLN A 56 1.25 -2.30 -18.92
N GLY A 57 1.46 -3.22 -19.86
CA GLY A 57 0.55 -3.47 -20.98
C GLY A 57 0.90 -2.65 -22.24
N PRO A 58 0.00 -2.63 -23.24
CA PRO A 58 0.17 -1.79 -24.42
C PRO A 58 0.03 -0.31 -24.05
N HIS A 59 0.76 0.57 -24.76
CA HIS A 59 0.71 2.02 -24.56
C HIS A 59 1.08 2.48 -23.14
N THR A 60 2.19 1.97 -22.59
CA THR A 60 2.71 2.42 -21.30
C THR A 60 3.09 3.91 -21.32
N TRP A 61 2.83 4.60 -20.21
CA TRP A 61 3.28 5.98 -20.04
C TRP A 61 4.54 6.03 -19.19
N SER A 62 5.65 6.50 -19.76
CA SER A 62 6.95 6.59 -19.07
C SER A 62 6.89 7.41 -17.77
N GLY A 63 6.04 8.44 -17.72
CA GLY A 63 5.82 9.28 -16.54
C GLY A 63 4.88 8.69 -15.49
N ALA A 64 4.30 7.52 -15.70
CA ALA A 64 3.31 6.94 -14.78
C ALA A 64 3.89 6.70 -13.39
N ARG A 65 5.13 6.18 -13.34
CA ARG A 65 5.85 5.93 -12.09
C ARG A 65 6.07 7.22 -11.30
N ASP A 66 6.57 8.25 -11.95
CA ASP A 66 6.88 9.53 -11.31
C ASP A 66 5.61 10.29 -10.91
N ALA A 67 4.55 10.19 -11.71
CA ALA A 67 3.23 10.72 -11.38
C ALA A 67 2.67 10.05 -10.11
N MET A 68 2.79 8.73 -10.00
CA MET A 68 2.38 8.00 -8.80
C MET A 68 3.21 8.43 -7.59
N MET A 69 4.52 8.55 -7.76
CA MET A 69 5.42 8.95 -6.68
C MET A 69 5.14 10.37 -6.16
N SER A 70 4.85 11.31 -7.06
CA SER A 70 4.57 12.73 -6.78
C SER A 70 3.12 13.04 -6.42
N MET A 71 2.24 12.04 -6.37
CA MET A 71 0.79 12.26 -6.20
C MET A 71 0.47 13.05 -4.91
N ARG A 72 1.09 12.70 -3.78
CA ARG A 72 0.85 13.40 -2.52
C ARG A 72 1.34 14.84 -2.51
N THR A 73 2.48 15.12 -3.15
CA THR A 73 2.97 16.51 -3.28
C THR A 73 2.04 17.34 -4.16
N ARG A 74 1.49 16.75 -5.24
CA ARG A 74 0.48 17.41 -6.08
C ARG A 74 -0.84 17.66 -5.35
N LEU A 75 -1.28 16.72 -4.52
CA LEU A 75 -2.47 16.89 -3.67
C LEU A 75 -2.25 17.98 -2.61
N LYS A 76 -1.07 18.02 -1.99
CA LYS A 76 -0.74 19.00 -0.96
C LYS A 76 -0.48 20.40 -1.52
N GLY A 77 0.06 20.50 -2.74
CA GLY A 77 0.40 21.78 -3.39
C GLY A 77 -0.68 22.87 -3.29
N PRO A 78 -1.93 22.62 -3.72
CA PRO A 78 -3.00 23.62 -3.62
C PRO A 78 -3.51 23.84 -2.20
N LEU A 79 -3.27 22.90 -1.27
CA LEU A 79 -3.71 22.98 0.12
C LEU A 79 -2.71 23.71 1.02
N ASP A 80 -1.42 23.70 0.65
CA ASP A 80 -0.31 24.26 1.44
C ASP A 80 0.08 25.66 0.95
N THR A 81 -0.89 26.57 0.88
CA THR A 81 -0.71 27.95 0.42
C THR A 81 0.03 28.83 1.44
N ARG A 82 0.01 28.45 2.72
CA ARG A 82 0.69 29.17 3.81
C ARG A 82 1.72 28.28 4.50
N LYS A 83 3.00 28.47 4.14
CA LYS A 83 4.11 27.75 4.78
C LYS A 83 4.32 28.24 6.21
N MET A 84 4.23 27.35 7.18
CA MET A 84 4.61 27.64 8.57
C MET A 84 6.10 27.36 8.78
N PRO A 85 6.80 28.13 9.61
CA PRO A 85 8.15 27.80 10.01
C PRO A 85 8.16 26.43 10.71
N PRO A 86 9.24 25.63 10.57
CA PRO A 86 9.31 24.31 11.19
C PRO A 86 9.13 24.46 12.70
N SER A 87 8.09 23.83 13.25
CA SER A 87 7.89 23.76 14.69
C SER A 87 9.08 23.02 15.32
N SER A 88 9.68 23.57 16.37
CA SER A 88 10.66 22.90 17.22
C SER A 88 10.00 21.73 17.96
N SER A 89 9.77 20.62 17.27
CA SER A 89 9.13 19.45 17.85
C SER A 89 10.11 18.75 18.82
N CYS A 90 9.68 18.60 20.07
CA CYS A 90 10.41 17.80 21.05
C CYS A 90 10.40 16.33 20.61
N LYS A 91 11.58 15.78 20.32
CA LYS A 91 11.75 14.37 19.92
C LYS A 91 11.47 13.47 21.12
N ASN A 92 10.22 13.04 21.32
CA ASN A 92 9.90 12.02 22.33
C ASN A 92 10.20 10.62 21.76
N SER A 93 11.44 10.17 21.93
CA SER A 93 11.97 8.89 21.45
C SER A 93 11.61 7.68 22.33
N LYS A 94 10.40 7.63 22.90
CA LYS A 94 9.99 6.56 23.84
C LYS A 94 8.93 5.59 23.29
N LEU A 95 8.91 5.33 21.98
CA LEU A 95 7.99 4.33 21.38
C LEU A 95 8.72 3.24 20.57
N ARG A 96 9.87 2.75 21.07
CA ARG A 96 10.62 1.67 20.40
C ARG A 96 11.05 0.50 21.28
N LYS A 97 10.67 0.48 22.57
CA LYS A 97 11.13 -0.56 23.52
C LYS A 97 10.13 -1.71 23.77
N GLY A 98 8.87 -1.62 23.33
CA GLY A 98 7.83 -2.61 23.65
C GLY A 98 7.65 -3.79 22.68
N ILE A 99 8.04 -3.63 21.41
CA ILE A 99 7.90 -4.69 20.39
C ILE A 99 8.94 -5.82 20.55
N PRO A 100 10.24 -5.58 20.86
CA PRO A 100 11.19 -6.68 20.98
C PRO A 100 11.00 -7.52 22.25
N THR A 101 10.45 -6.95 23.32
CA THR A 101 10.19 -7.68 24.57
C THR A 101 9.04 -8.68 24.42
N PHE A 102 8.01 -8.35 23.64
CA PHE A 102 6.86 -9.24 23.42
C PHE A 102 7.28 -10.51 22.67
N LEU A 103 8.07 -10.37 21.60
CA LEU A 103 8.54 -11.52 20.81
C LEU A 103 9.47 -12.45 21.61
N TRP A 104 10.32 -11.89 22.47
CA TRP A 104 11.22 -12.69 23.31
C TRP A 104 10.45 -13.49 24.38
N VAL A 105 9.43 -12.88 25.01
CA VAL A 105 8.58 -13.54 26.01
C VAL A 105 7.76 -14.68 25.38
N PHE A 106 7.14 -14.44 24.22
CA PHE A 106 6.38 -15.48 23.52
C PHE A 106 7.28 -16.62 23.02
N GLY A 107 8.48 -16.31 22.51
CA GLY A 107 9.46 -17.31 22.11
C GLY A 107 9.94 -18.17 23.29
N ALA A 108 10.24 -17.56 24.44
CA ALA A 108 10.66 -18.27 25.63
C ALA A 108 9.55 -19.16 26.22
N ALA A 109 8.30 -18.68 26.23
CA ALA A 109 7.16 -19.46 26.70
C ALA A 109 6.90 -20.70 25.80
N ALA A 110 6.96 -20.54 24.47
CA ALA A 110 6.80 -21.65 23.54
C ALA A 110 7.91 -22.71 23.71
N LEU A 111 9.15 -22.29 23.94
CA LEU A 111 10.28 -23.19 24.16
C LEU A 111 10.17 -23.95 25.49
N LEU A 112 9.68 -23.32 26.56
CA LEU A 112 9.41 -23.99 27.84
C LEU A 112 8.30 -25.03 27.73
N VAL A 113 7.21 -24.74 27.01
CA VAL A 113 6.14 -25.72 26.76
C VAL A 113 6.67 -26.92 25.99
N TYR A 114 7.47 -26.70 24.95
CA TYR A 114 8.06 -27.77 24.16
C TYR A 114 9.01 -28.68 24.97
N LEU A 115 9.84 -28.10 25.83
CA LEU A 115 10.74 -28.86 26.70
C LEU A 115 9.97 -29.64 27.79
N ALA A 116 8.89 -29.06 28.34
CA ALA A 116 8.04 -29.75 29.30
C ALA A 116 7.32 -30.95 28.65
N SER A 117 6.88 -30.85 27.40
CA SER A 117 6.28 -31.97 26.65
C SER A 117 7.28 -33.04 26.20
N LEU A 118 8.58 -32.81 26.33
CA LEU A 118 9.62 -33.82 26.07
C LEU A 118 10.09 -34.54 27.35
N LEU A 119 9.78 -33.97 28.52
CA LEU A 119 10.16 -34.48 29.84
C LEU A 119 9.03 -35.24 30.56
N PHE A 120 7.79 -35.11 30.07
CA PHE A 120 6.61 -35.89 30.46
C PHE A 120 6.13 -36.74 29.28
#